data_AF-A0A4R6BK52-F1
#
_entry.id   AF-A0A4R6BK52-F1
#
_cell.length_a   1.000
_cell.length_b   1.000
_cell.length_c   1.000
_cell.angle_alpha   90.00
_cell.angle_beta   90.00
_cell.angle_gamma   90.00
#
_symmetry.space_group_name_H-M   'P 1'
#
loop_
_entity.id
_entity.type
_entity.pdbx_description
1 polymer ?
#
loop_
_entity_poly.entity_id
_entity_poly.type
_entity_poly.pdbx_seq_one_letter_code
_entity_poly.pdbx_strand_id
1 'polypeptide(L)' 'MESHRDAFVTANEVYDMGVPPNVLSMWMTNDLIQVAHKNKFDRFFWKHEVEALIQKYLKN' A
#
# COMPACT_ATOMS: atom_id res chain seq x y z
N MET A 1 -17.52 -7.75 12.29
CA MET A 1 -16.52 -8.75 11.87
C MET A 1 -15.82 -8.16 10.66
N GLU A 2 -14.70 -7.48 10.86
CA GLU A 2 -13.82 -7.08 9.75
C GLU A 2 -13.20 -8.36 9.20
N SER A 3 -13.57 -8.71 7.97
CA SER A 3 -12.99 -9.85 7.28
C SER A 3 -11.50 -9.60 7.15
N HIS A 4 -10.64 -10.52 7.62
CA HIS A 4 -9.18 -10.42 7.49
C HIS A 4 -8.66 -10.16 6.06
N ARG A 5 -9.52 -10.29 5.05
CA ARG A 5 -9.25 -9.92 3.65
C ARG A 5 -9.14 -8.41 3.41
N ASP A 6 -9.77 -7.56 4.23
CA ASP A 6 -9.72 -6.10 4.09
C ASP A 6 -8.44 -5.48 4.67
N ALA A 7 -7.61 -6.25 5.37
CA ALA A 7 -6.42 -5.73 6.04
C ALA A 7 -5.25 -5.49 5.08
N PHE A 8 -5.23 -6.16 3.92
CA PHE A 8 -4.13 -6.10 2.97
C PHE A 8 -4.60 -5.65 1.60
N VAL A 9 -3.71 -4.93 0.90
CA VAL A 9 -3.92 -4.48 -0.48
C VAL A 9 -2.72 -4.87 -1.34
N THR A 10 -2.99 -5.27 -2.57
CA THR A 10 -1.98 -5.50 -3.61
C THR A 10 -1.48 -4.17 -4.19
N ALA A 11 -0.37 -4.20 -4.92
CA ALA A 11 0.12 -3.01 -5.63
C ALA A 11 -0.93 -2.41 -6.58
N ASN A 12 -1.71 -3.25 -7.28
CA ASN A 12 -2.77 -2.76 -8.18
C ASN A 12 -3.87 -2.03 -7.39
N GLU A 13 -4.32 -2.59 -6.27
CA GLU A 13 -5.31 -1.93 -5.42
C GLU A 13 -4.78 -0.60 -4.85
N VAL A 14 -3.48 -0.54 -4.52
CA VAL A 14 -2.84 0.72 -4.11
C VAL A 14 -2.90 1.77 -5.23
N TYR A 15 -2.77 1.36 -6.49
CA TYR A 15 -2.93 2.26 -7.64
C TYR A 15 -4.38 2.73 -7.80
N ASP A 16 -5.35 1.84 -7.64
CA ASP A 16 -6.78 2.17 -7.63
C ASP A 16 -7.15 3.11 -6.48
N MET A 17 -6.42 3.07 -5.35
CA MET A 17 -6.55 4.03 -4.24
C MET A 17 -5.98 5.43 -4.55
N GLY A 18 -5.42 5.64 -5.74
CA GLY A 18 -4.91 6.92 -6.22
C GLY A 18 -3.43 7.15 -5.93
N VAL A 19 -2.66 6.11 -5.58
CA VAL A 19 -1.21 6.20 -5.41
C VAL A 19 -0.52 5.86 -6.73
N PRO A 20 0.23 6.78 -7.36
CA PRO A 20 0.95 6.48 -8.59
C PRO A 20 2.05 5.42 -8.38
N PRO A 21 2.37 4.57 -9.39
CA PRO A 21 3.39 3.52 -9.27
C PRO A 21 4.79 4.01 -8.86
N ASN A 22 5.17 5.22 -9.32
CA ASN A 22 6.42 5.86 -8.93
C ASN A 22 6.43 6.28 -7.46
N VAL A 23 5.28 6.70 -6.92
CA VAL A 23 5.14 7.06 -5.50
C VAL A 23 5.22 5.82 -4.63
N LEU A 24 4.53 4.74 -4.99
CA LEU A 24 4.65 3.47 -4.26
C LEU A 24 6.09 2.95 -4.28
N SER A 25 6.76 2.98 -5.43
CA SER A 25 8.17 2.59 -5.54
C SER A 25 9.08 3.45 -4.65
N MET A 26 8.82 4.76 -4.59
CA MET A 26 9.55 5.68 -3.71
C MET A 26 9.31 5.34 -2.24
N TRP A 27 8.08 5.08 -1.82
CA TRP A 27 7.78 4.70 -0.44
C TRP A 27 8.49 3.40 -0.04
N MET A 28 8.52 2.41 -0.93
CA MET A 28 9.25 1.17 -0.70
C MET A 28 10.77 1.38 -0.62
N THR A 29 11.32 2.25 -1.45
CA THR A 29 12.77 2.51 -1.52
C THR A 29 13.28 3.30 -0.32
N ASN A 30 12.42 4.13 0.28
CA ASN A 30 12.75 4.96 1.45
C ASN A 30 12.27 4.34 2.77
N ASP A 31 11.92 3.05 2.80
CA ASP A 31 11.43 2.34 3.99
C ASP A 31 10.20 3.01 4.65
N LEU A 32 9.38 3.73 3.86
CA LEU A 32 8.15 4.39 4.33
C LEU A 32 6.96 3.43 4.43
N ILE A 33 7.03 2.29 3.74
CA ILE A 33 6.01 1.25 3.77
C ILE A 33 6.66 -0.13 3.70
N GLN A 34 6.13 -1.09 4.46
CA GLN A 34 6.63 -2.45 4.48
C GLN A 34 5.76 -3.40 3.67
N VAL A 35 6.40 -4.39 3.03
CA VAL A 35 5.70 -5.50 2.40
C VAL A 35 5.28 -6.48 3.48
N ALA A 36 4.00 -6.51 3.79
CA ALA A 36 3.45 -7.37 4.83
C ALA A 36 3.49 -8.86 4.45
N HIS A 37 3.21 -9.14 3.18
CA HIS A 37 3.30 -10.48 2.61
C HIS A 37 3.69 -10.41 1.14
N LYS A 38 4.33 -11.46 0.61
CA LYS A 38 4.61 -11.58 -0.82
C LYS A 38 4.38 -13.03 -1.26
N ASN A 39 3.79 -13.18 -2.44
CA ASN A 39 3.74 -14.46 -3.13
C ASN A 39 4.60 -14.38 -4.42
N LYS A 40 4.51 -15.38 -5.30
CA LYS A 40 5.31 -15.44 -6.54
C LYS A 40 4.99 -14.31 -7.54
N PHE A 41 3.79 -13.74 -7.45
CA PHE A 41 3.25 -12.77 -8.41
C PHE A 41 3.05 -11.38 -7.80
N ASP A 42 2.69 -11.31 -6.53
CA ASP A 42 2.21 -10.09 -5.88
C ASP A 42 2.89 -9.79 -4.55
N ARG A 43 2.89 -8.49 -4.24
CA ARG A 43 3.24 -7.93 -2.92
C ARG A 43 1.99 -7.36 -2.29
N PHE A 44 1.83 -7.64 -1.02
CA PHE A 44 0.72 -7.19 -0.20
C PHE A 44 1.25 -6.20 0.84
N PHE A 45 0.51 -5.11 1.01
CA PHE A 45 0.78 -4.02 1.91
C PHE A 45 -0.36 -3.91 2.92
N TRP A 46 -0.08 -3.43 4.13
CA TRP A 46 -1.14 -3.13 5.08
C TRP A 46 -1.96 -1.95 4.56
N LYS A 47 -3.28 -2.15 4.43
CA LYS A 47 -4.19 -1.12 3.92
C LYS A 47 -4.12 0.16 4.75
N HIS A 48 -4.11 0.03 6.08
CA HIS A 48 -4.05 1.17 6.99
C HIS A 48 -2.75 1.99 6.85
N GLU A 49 -1.62 1.35 6.52
CA GLU A 49 -0.36 2.07 6.27
C GLU A 49 -0.42 2.87 4.97
N VAL A 50 -0.98 2.25 3.91
CA VAL A 50 -1.21 2.94 2.63
C VAL A 50 -2.12 4.15 2.83
N GLU A 51 -3.24 3.99 3.53
CA GLU A 51 -4.16 5.08 3.83
C GLU A 51 -3.49 6.20 4.63
N ALA A 52 -2.69 5.85 5.65
CA ALA A 52 -1.95 6.84 6.43
C ALA A 52 -0.95 7.64 5.57
N LEU A 53 -0.24 6.97 4.64
CA LEU A 53 0.69 7.64 3.73
C LEU A 53 -0.03 8.51 2.69
N ILE A 54 -1.18 8.06 2.17
CA ILE A 54 -2.04 8.87 1.29
C ILE A 54 -2.46 10.15 2.02
N GLN A 55 -2.97 10.03 3.25
CA GLN A 55 -3.40 11.18 4.04
C GLN A 55 -2.23 12.12 4.36
N LYS A 56 -1.04 11.58 4.62
CA LYS A 56 0.13 12.38 4.99
C LYS A 56 0.80 13.10 3.81
N TYR A 57 0.80 12.50 2.62
CA TYR A 57 1.63 12.96 1.50
C TYR A 57 0.85 13.34 0.23
N LEU A 58 -0.39 12.86 0.06
CA LEU A 58 -1.17 13.07 -1.17
C LEU A 58 -2.45 13.89 -0.93
N LYS A 59 -3.03 13.83 0.27
CA LYS A 59 -4.16 14.67 0.68
C LYS A 59 -3.70 15.74 1.66
N ASN A 60 -2.95 16.71 1.16
CA ASN A 60 -2.84 18.02 1.80
C ASN A 60 -4.00 18.91 1.32
#